data_AF-A0A5B0S1Y9-F1
#
_entry.id   AF-A0A5B0S1Y9-F1
#
_cell.length_a   1.000
_cell.length_b   1.000
_cell.length_c   1.000
_cell.angle_alpha   90.00
_cell.angle_beta   90.00
_cell.angle_gamma   90.00
#
_symmetry.space_group_name_H-M   'P 1'
#
loop_
_entity.id
_entity.type
_entity.pdbx_description
1 polymer ?
#
loop_
_entity_poly.entity_id
_entity_poly.type
_entity_poly.pdbx_seq_one_letter_code
_entity_poly.pdbx_strand_id
1 'polypeptide(L)'
;MEPSRMRGLMQESSWSQPGSRSSYLGRREGQWGRLADASPLKPRRRGAWNFSTDIRRPELTANAEAIHLIGASHDDIYEYILARAIRNFYRTYEEKKIPLGLLHLPHKTYPFGLVLDGHPGSPSSVLRAGHGTRLNGDEWKELYAELITTLSKKYHEEIKASLPTDLYKQEQTKLAEWLHKQIFDPDHGRPLLGTSRNSFTMEPIRDVQVGDDQVQLINYFSQALVNQHNPILEPTVTKLLESYKSQRSLE
;
A
#
# COMPACT_ATOMS: atom_id res chain seq x y z
N MET A 1 -60.35 -22.38 -31.06
CA MET A 1 -61.27 -21.49 -31.78
C MET A 1 -60.88 -20.05 -31.44
N GLU A 2 -60.11 -19.41 -32.32
CA GLU A 2 -60.14 -17.95 -32.51
C GLU A 2 -61.43 -17.58 -33.29
N PRO A 3 -61.91 -16.31 -33.40
CA PRO A 3 -61.10 -15.10 -33.67
C PRO A 3 -61.58 -13.70 -33.16
N SER A 4 -60.63 -12.75 -33.18
CA SER A 4 -60.63 -11.34 -33.64
C SER A 4 -61.90 -10.46 -33.71
N ARG A 5 -61.76 -9.20 -33.21
CA ARG A 5 -62.04 -7.89 -33.89
C ARG A 5 -61.81 -6.70 -32.93
N MET A 6 -60.75 -5.88 -33.09
CA MET A 6 -60.61 -4.65 -33.91
C MET A 6 -61.38 -3.38 -33.46
N ARG A 7 -60.62 -2.31 -33.18
CA ARG A 7 -60.85 -0.87 -33.52
C ARG A 7 -59.67 -0.03 -32.97
N GLY A 8 -59.02 0.91 -33.66
CA GLY A 8 -59.11 1.39 -35.04
C GLY A 8 -58.08 2.52 -35.31
N LEU A 9 -57.77 2.70 -36.61
CA LEU A 9 -57.53 3.94 -37.38
C LEU A 9 -56.35 4.87 -36.98
N MET A 10 -55.27 4.93 -37.79
CA MET A 10 -55.02 5.88 -38.92
C MET A 10 -54.61 7.30 -38.43
N GLN A 11 -53.67 8.06 -39.01
CA GLN A 11 -52.96 8.03 -40.29
C GLN A 11 -51.74 8.99 -40.24
N GLU A 12 -50.81 8.76 -41.17
CA GLU A 12 -49.56 9.49 -41.45
C GLU A 12 -49.75 10.82 -42.24
N SER A 13 -48.61 11.46 -42.52
CA SER A 13 -48.28 12.39 -43.63
C SER A 13 -48.26 13.88 -43.22
N SER A 14 -47.31 14.74 -43.62
CA SER A 14 -46.44 14.76 -44.81
C SER A 14 -45.34 15.83 -44.66
N TRP A 15 -44.12 15.48 -45.09
CA TRP A 15 -43.07 16.22 -45.83
C TRP A 15 -43.04 17.76 -45.91
N SER A 16 -41.83 18.35 -45.76
CA SER A 16 -41.03 18.93 -46.87
C SER A 16 -39.71 19.61 -46.41
N GLN A 17 -38.58 19.23 -47.04
CA GLN A 17 -37.33 20.00 -47.24
C GLN A 17 -37.49 20.90 -48.51
N PRO A 18 -36.56 21.80 -48.99
CA PRO A 18 -35.08 21.72 -48.97
C PRO A 18 -34.28 23.06 -48.98
N GLY A 19 -32.94 22.99 -49.00
CA GLY A 19 -32.05 24.16 -49.16
C GLY A 19 -30.56 23.83 -49.36
N SER A 20 -30.20 23.53 -50.62
CA SER A 20 -28.92 23.10 -51.21
C SER A 20 -27.62 23.93 -51.02
N ARG A 21 -26.49 23.18 -51.11
CA ARG A 21 -25.20 23.41 -51.84
C ARG A 21 -24.23 24.51 -51.36
N SER A 22 -22.96 24.13 -51.14
CA SER A 22 -21.90 24.24 -52.17
C SER A 22 -20.51 23.84 -51.62
N SER A 23 -19.81 23.01 -52.40
CA SER A 23 -18.43 22.53 -52.25
C SER A 23 -17.42 23.50 -52.88
N TYR A 24 -16.24 23.73 -52.27
CA TYR A 24 -15.00 24.01 -53.02
C TYR A 24 -13.74 23.60 -52.25
N LEU A 25 -12.83 23.01 -53.02
CA LEU A 25 -11.50 22.50 -52.71
C LEU A 25 -10.50 23.58 -52.27
N GLY A 26 -9.51 23.20 -51.47
CA GLY A 26 -8.33 24.03 -51.20
C GLY A 26 -7.20 23.27 -50.48
N ARG A 27 -6.23 22.78 -51.24
CA ARG A 27 -4.96 22.16 -50.82
C ARG A 27 -3.92 23.27 -50.53
N ARG A 28 -3.13 23.18 -49.44
CA ARG A 28 -1.75 23.73 -49.24
C ARG A 28 -1.25 23.31 -47.84
N GLU A 29 -0.25 22.43 -47.75
CA GLU A 29 1.20 22.74 -47.65
C GLU A 29 1.61 23.55 -46.43
N GLY A 30 2.42 22.91 -45.57
CA GLY A 30 3.57 23.53 -44.90
C GLY A 30 3.31 24.39 -43.68
N GLN A 31 3.58 23.84 -42.49
CA GLN A 31 4.33 24.56 -41.46
C GLN A 31 5.05 23.57 -40.53
N TRP A 32 6.25 23.19 -40.94
CA TRP A 32 7.33 22.90 -40.00
C TRP A 32 7.65 24.22 -39.29
N GLY A 33 7.41 24.28 -37.98
CA GLY A 33 7.60 25.48 -37.18
C GLY A 33 8.04 25.14 -35.76
N ARG A 34 9.36 25.04 -35.59
CA ARG A 34 10.13 25.18 -34.34
C ARG A 34 10.04 24.05 -33.30
N LEU A 35 10.86 23.03 -33.52
CA LEU A 35 11.75 22.54 -32.46
C LEU A 35 12.80 23.62 -32.20
N ALA A 36 12.99 23.97 -30.92
CA ALA A 36 14.05 24.79 -30.29
C ALA A 36 13.47 26.01 -29.56
N ASP A 37 13.02 25.78 -28.32
CA ASP A 37 13.35 26.60 -27.15
C ASP A 37 12.78 25.92 -25.89
N ALA A 38 13.24 24.69 -25.62
CA ALA A 38 13.18 24.16 -24.27
C ALA A 38 14.32 24.81 -23.49
N SER A 39 14.08 26.03 -23.01
CA SER A 39 14.93 26.63 -21.98
C SER A 39 15.10 25.61 -20.86
N PRO A 40 16.33 25.34 -20.37
CA PRO A 40 16.49 24.46 -19.23
C PRO A 40 15.73 25.10 -18.07
N LEU A 41 14.66 24.43 -17.63
CA LEU A 41 13.92 24.80 -16.43
C LEU A 41 14.94 24.90 -15.30
N LYS A 42 15.34 26.13 -14.96
CA LYS A 42 16.14 26.39 -13.76
C LYS A 42 15.36 25.80 -12.58
N PRO A 43 16.00 24.99 -11.72
CA PRO A 43 15.30 24.38 -10.60
C PRO A 43 14.74 25.51 -9.72
N ARG A 44 13.40 25.54 -9.67
CA ARG A 44 12.65 26.42 -8.78
C ARG A 44 13.13 26.15 -7.35
N ARG A 45 13.48 27.21 -6.62
CA ARG A 45 13.94 27.13 -5.23
C ARG A 45 12.97 26.29 -4.39
N ARG A 46 13.55 25.27 -3.74
CA ARG A 46 13.06 24.41 -2.66
C ARG A 46 11.86 24.97 -1.90
N GLY A 47 10.66 24.54 -2.27
CA GLY A 47 9.52 24.46 -1.37
C GLY A 47 9.44 23.02 -0.88
N ALA A 48 9.17 22.82 0.42
CA ALA A 48 9.01 21.50 1.02
C ALA A 48 8.12 20.61 0.14
N TRP A 49 8.67 19.48 -0.29
CA TRP A 49 7.96 18.50 -1.09
C TRP A 49 6.87 17.90 -0.20
N ASN A 50 5.62 18.35 -0.34
CA ASN A 50 4.51 17.85 0.47
C ASN A 50 4.12 16.42 0.02
N PHE A 51 4.83 15.42 0.55
CA PHE A 51 4.50 14.02 0.41
C PHE A 51 3.30 13.68 1.32
N SER A 52 2.11 13.71 0.74
CA SER A 52 0.86 13.46 1.48
C SER A 52 0.65 11.97 1.74
N THR A 53 0.22 11.61 2.95
CA THR A 53 -0.20 10.25 3.33
C THR A 53 -1.68 9.96 2.98
N ASP A 54 -2.36 10.84 2.24
CA ASP A 54 -3.76 10.63 1.83
C ASP A 54 -3.86 9.46 0.85
N ILE A 55 -4.61 8.43 1.25
CA ILE A 55 -4.86 7.21 0.46
C ILE A 55 -5.59 7.48 -0.86
N ARG A 56 -6.28 8.62 -0.98
CA ARG A 56 -7.01 9.00 -2.20
C ARG A 56 -6.11 9.64 -3.24
N ARG A 57 -4.86 9.98 -2.90
CA ARG A 57 -3.92 10.45 -3.92
C ARG A 57 -3.49 9.28 -4.81
N PRO A 58 -3.61 9.42 -6.14
CA PRO A 58 -3.12 8.41 -7.05
C PRO A 58 -1.63 8.20 -6.84
N GLU A 59 -1.19 6.94 -6.86
CA GLU A 59 0.23 6.65 -6.96
C GLU A 59 0.79 7.29 -8.23
N LEU A 60 1.98 7.87 -8.12
CA LEU A 60 2.72 8.28 -9.30
C LEU A 60 2.95 7.02 -10.14
N THR A 61 2.71 7.12 -11.45
CA THR A 61 3.18 6.09 -12.36
C THR A 61 4.70 5.95 -12.23
N ALA A 62 5.27 4.79 -12.55
CA ALA A 62 6.72 4.60 -12.48
C ALA A 62 7.50 5.71 -13.23
N ASN A 63 6.97 6.17 -14.36
CA ASN A 63 7.53 7.28 -15.14
C ASN A 63 7.40 8.63 -14.43
N ALA A 64 6.25 8.91 -13.81
CA ALA A 64 6.03 10.14 -13.05
C ALA A 64 6.87 10.17 -11.76
N GLU A 65 7.05 9.03 -11.10
CA GLU A 65 7.96 8.88 -9.96
C GLU A 65 9.42 9.12 -10.37
N ALA A 66 9.85 8.50 -11.47
CA ALA A 66 11.20 8.69 -12.00
C ALA A 66 11.46 10.17 -12.31
N ILE A 67 10.51 10.86 -12.96
CA ILE A 67 10.59 12.30 -13.26
C ILE A 67 10.57 13.14 -11.98
N HIS A 68 9.74 12.79 -11.01
CA HIS A 68 9.58 13.53 -9.76
C HIS A 68 10.83 13.50 -8.87
N LEU A 69 11.62 12.42 -8.96
CA LEU A 69 12.82 12.21 -8.15
C LEU A 69 14.13 12.53 -8.89
N ILE A 70 14.08 13.09 -10.12
CA ILE A 70 15.29 13.50 -10.84
C ILE A 70 16.01 14.60 -10.04
N GLY A 71 17.24 14.32 -9.63
CA GLY A 71 18.07 15.26 -8.86
C GLY A 71 17.60 15.47 -7.42
N ALA A 72 16.72 14.59 -6.90
CA ALA A 72 16.28 14.61 -5.52
C ALA A 72 17.42 14.26 -4.55
N SER A 73 17.40 14.89 -3.36
CA SER A 73 18.33 14.54 -2.28
C SER A 73 17.93 13.23 -1.59
N HIS A 74 18.82 12.66 -0.77
CA HIS A 74 18.48 11.51 0.06
C HIS A 74 17.31 11.78 1.01
N ASP A 75 17.18 13.02 1.50
CA ASP A 75 16.08 13.43 2.39
C ASP A 75 14.75 13.46 1.62
N ASP A 76 14.75 14.02 0.41
CA ASP A 76 13.55 14.04 -0.45
C ASP A 76 13.09 12.60 -0.80
N ILE A 77 14.05 11.72 -1.10
CA ILE A 77 13.78 10.32 -1.40
C ILE A 77 13.27 9.57 -0.16
N TYR A 78 13.87 9.82 1.00
CA TYR A 78 13.43 9.26 2.28
C TYR A 78 11.97 9.60 2.56
N GLU A 79 11.61 10.88 2.52
CA GLU A 79 10.25 11.35 2.79
C GLU A 79 9.24 10.77 1.79
N TYR A 80 9.61 10.71 0.50
CA TYR A 80 8.79 10.10 -0.54
C TYR A 80 8.49 8.63 -0.25
N ILE A 81 9.53 7.83 0.03
CA ILE A 81 9.41 6.39 0.27
C ILE A 81 8.59 6.14 1.55
N LEU A 82 8.85 6.89 2.62
CA LEU A 82 8.11 6.79 3.86
C LEU A 82 6.61 7.05 3.65
N ALA A 83 6.27 8.17 2.98
CA ALA A 83 4.88 8.49 2.70
C ALA A 83 4.20 7.44 1.81
N ARG A 84 4.93 6.89 0.83
CA ARG A 84 4.45 5.78 -0.01
C ARG A 84 4.20 4.51 0.81
N ALA A 85 5.13 4.14 1.68
CA ALA A 85 5.00 2.96 2.54
C ALA A 85 3.78 3.05 3.47
N ILE A 86 3.52 4.22 4.06
CA ILE A 86 2.35 4.49 4.90
C ILE A 86 1.05 4.38 4.09
N ARG A 87 0.97 5.03 2.92
CA ARG A 87 -0.22 4.93 2.06
C ARG A 87 -0.51 3.50 1.64
N ASN A 88 0.54 2.77 1.24
CA ASN A 88 0.41 1.38 0.80
C ASN A 88 -0.11 0.49 1.94
N PHE A 89 0.42 0.66 3.14
CA PHE A 89 -0.08 -0.05 4.31
C PHE A 89 -1.55 0.27 4.58
N TYR A 90 -1.96 1.54 4.53
CA TYR A 90 -3.37 1.91 4.76
C TYR A 90 -4.31 1.28 3.75
N ARG A 91 -3.93 1.26 2.47
CA ARG A 91 -4.72 0.61 1.42
C ARG A 91 -4.83 -0.90 1.67
N THR A 92 -3.72 -1.60 1.87
CA THR A 92 -3.72 -3.04 2.10
C THR A 92 -4.43 -3.41 3.40
N TYR A 93 -4.35 -2.56 4.43
CA TYR A 93 -5.15 -2.72 5.64
C TYR A 93 -6.65 -2.71 5.33
N GLU A 94 -7.14 -1.74 4.55
CA GLU A 94 -8.57 -1.68 4.20
C GLU A 94 -9.03 -2.90 3.40
N GLU A 95 -8.17 -3.45 2.54
CA GLU A 95 -8.42 -4.65 1.75
C GLU A 95 -8.41 -5.93 2.61
N LYS A 96 -7.51 -6.02 3.59
CA LYS A 96 -7.27 -7.23 4.40
C LYS A 96 -7.91 -7.19 5.79
N LYS A 97 -8.55 -6.08 6.19
CA LYS A 97 -9.17 -5.96 7.51
C LYS A 97 -10.25 -7.03 7.68
N ILE A 98 -10.18 -7.71 8.81
CA ILE A 98 -11.16 -8.73 9.16
C ILE A 98 -12.38 -8.01 9.77
N PRO A 99 -13.64 -8.38 9.44
CA PRO A 99 -14.83 -7.83 10.08
C PRO A 99 -14.81 -7.96 11.61
N LEU A 100 -15.34 -6.97 12.31
CA LEU A 100 -15.52 -7.04 13.77
C LEU A 100 -16.58 -8.08 14.13
N GLY A 101 -16.47 -8.69 15.32
CA GLY A 101 -17.45 -9.65 15.86
C GLY A 101 -17.20 -11.12 15.53
N LEU A 102 -16.21 -11.43 14.69
CA LEU A 102 -15.81 -12.82 14.46
C LEU A 102 -15.03 -13.36 15.66
N LEU A 103 -15.28 -14.63 16.01
CA LEU A 103 -14.57 -15.32 17.09
C LEU A 103 -13.13 -15.60 16.68
N HIS A 104 -12.23 -15.62 17.66
CA HIS A 104 -10.82 -15.93 17.45
C HIS A 104 -10.44 -17.16 18.25
N LEU A 105 -9.58 -18.00 17.67
CA LEU A 105 -8.87 -19.02 18.40
C LEU A 105 -7.44 -18.51 18.65
N PRO A 106 -7.13 -18.10 19.91
CA PRO A 106 -5.84 -17.50 20.24
C PRO A 106 -4.70 -18.53 20.15
N HIS A 107 -3.53 -18.03 19.78
CA HIS A 107 -2.27 -18.75 19.87
C HIS A 107 -1.91 -18.98 21.34
N LYS A 108 -1.23 -20.10 21.63
CA LYS A 108 -0.95 -20.52 23.02
C LYS A 108 0.01 -19.57 23.74
N THR A 109 0.95 -18.98 23.02
CA THR A 109 2.09 -18.25 23.59
C THR A 109 2.09 -16.76 23.28
N TYR A 110 1.51 -16.37 22.15
CA TYR A 110 1.67 -15.02 21.60
C TYR A 110 0.29 -14.35 21.47
N PRO A 111 0.20 -13.02 21.61
CA PRO A 111 -1.03 -12.26 21.42
C PRO A 111 -1.40 -12.18 19.93
N PHE A 112 -1.78 -13.32 19.37
CA PHE A 112 -2.03 -13.58 17.96
C PHE A 112 -3.10 -14.68 17.87
N GLY A 113 -3.91 -14.71 16.82
CA GLY A 113 -4.92 -15.75 16.69
C GLY A 113 -5.49 -15.86 15.29
N LEU A 114 -6.21 -16.96 15.04
CA LEU A 114 -6.99 -17.14 13.83
C LEU A 114 -8.44 -16.78 14.05
N VAL A 115 -9.04 -16.22 13.01
CA VAL A 115 -10.46 -15.95 12.95
C VAL A 115 -11.18 -17.25 12.62
N LEU A 116 -12.17 -17.60 13.42
CA LEU A 116 -13.05 -18.74 13.14
C LEU A 116 -14.14 -18.26 12.18
N ASP A 117 -13.85 -18.31 10.89
CA ASP A 117 -14.80 -17.98 9.82
C ASP A 117 -15.37 -19.21 9.10
N GLY A 118 -14.94 -20.42 9.50
CA GLY A 118 -15.42 -21.69 8.96
C GLY A 118 -14.83 -22.06 7.60
N HIS A 119 -13.86 -21.31 7.07
CA HIS A 119 -13.27 -21.54 5.76
C HIS A 119 -11.80 -21.96 5.87
N PRO A 120 -11.32 -22.91 5.04
CA PRO A 120 -9.88 -23.08 4.82
C PRO A 120 -9.30 -21.74 4.39
N GLY A 121 -8.17 -21.35 4.95
CA GLY A 121 -7.64 -20.01 4.70
C GLY A 121 -7.89 -19.00 5.81
N SER A 122 -8.48 -19.43 6.94
CA SER A 122 -8.91 -18.54 8.02
C SER A 122 -7.87 -17.45 8.32
N PRO A 123 -8.30 -16.17 8.30
CA PRO A 123 -7.39 -15.07 8.47
C PRO A 123 -6.81 -15.03 9.88
N SER A 124 -5.63 -14.44 10.00
CA SER A 124 -4.94 -14.21 11.27
C SER A 124 -4.95 -12.74 11.65
N SER A 125 -4.88 -12.48 12.96
CA SER A 125 -4.75 -11.12 13.48
C SER A 125 -3.96 -11.10 14.79
N VAL A 126 -3.14 -10.07 14.96
CA VAL A 126 -2.58 -9.69 16.27
C VAL A 126 -3.72 -9.26 17.20
N LEU A 127 -3.63 -9.71 18.44
CA LEU A 127 -4.56 -9.38 19.52
C LEU A 127 -3.88 -8.42 20.50
N ARG A 128 -4.67 -7.63 21.22
CA ARG A 128 -4.19 -6.79 22.32
C ARG A 128 -3.70 -7.68 23.45
N ALA A 129 -2.54 -7.35 23.99
CA ALA A 129 -1.99 -8.01 25.17
C ALA A 129 -2.98 -7.91 26.35
N GLY A 130 -3.13 -9.00 27.11
CA GLY A 130 -3.97 -9.07 28.31
C GLY A 130 -5.49 -9.17 28.08
N HIS A 131 -6.00 -8.66 26.96
CA HIS A 131 -7.45 -8.63 26.69
C HIS A 131 -7.90 -9.61 25.60
N GLY A 132 -6.99 -10.04 24.71
CA GLY A 132 -7.33 -10.94 23.60
C GLY A 132 -8.30 -10.32 22.57
N THR A 133 -8.57 -9.03 22.68
CA THR A 133 -9.39 -8.26 21.75
C THR A 133 -8.56 -7.80 20.57
N ARG A 134 -9.19 -7.44 19.45
CA ARG A 134 -8.48 -6.98 18.27
C ARG A 134 -8.08 -5.51 18.38
N LEU A 135 -7.02 -5.17 17.66
CA LEU A 135 -6.73 -3.79 17.31
C LEU A 135 -7.77 -3.25 16.32
N ASN A 136 -8.17 -2.00 16.51
CA ASN A 136 -8.97 -1.27 15.54
C ASN A 136 -8.08 -0.71 14.42
N GLY A 137 -8.70 -0.08 13.41
CA GLY A 137 -7.96 0.42 12.25
C GLY A 137 -7.02 1.56 12.56
N ASP A 138 -7.38 2.45 13.48
CA ASP A 138 -6.53 3.59 13.84
C ASP A 138 -5.29 3.11 14.60
N GLU A 139 -5.45 2.15 15.51
CA GLU A 139 -4.32 1.52 16.22
C GLU A 139 -3.34 0.85 15.26
N TRP A 140 -3.82 0.08 14.27
CA TRP A 140 -2.95 -0.52 13.26
C TRP A 140 -2.18 0.53 12.46
N LYS A 141 -2.88 1.60 12.05
CA LYS A 141 -2.32 2.66 11.21
C LYS A 141 -1.28 3.47 11.96
N GLU A 142 -1.56 3.86 13.21
CA GLU A 142 -0.65 4.63 14.06
C GLU A 142 0.59 3.81 14.43
N LEU A 143 0.41 2.57 14.90
CA LEU A 143 1.54 1.70 15.26
C LEU A 143 2.44 1.40 14.06
N TYR A 144 1.85 1.17 12.88
CA TYR A 144 2.64 0.97 11.66
C TYR A 144 3.40 2.23 11.28
N ALA A 145 2.73 3.39 11.27
CA ALA A 145 3.37 4.66 10.92
C ALA A 145 4.56 4.99 11.83
N GLU A 146 4.41 4.76 13.14
CA GLU A 146 5.49 4.93 14.12
C GLU A 146 6.65 3.94 13.85
N LEU A 147 6.34 2.67 13.59
CA LEU A 147 7.33 1.63 13.33
C LEU A 147 8.14 1.92 12.07
N ILE A 148 7.47 2.12 10.92
CA ILE A 148 8.17 2.35 9.65
C ILE A 148 8.94 3.67 9.67
N THR A 149 8.41 4.71 10.30
CA THR A 149 9.12 5.99 10.45
C THR A 149 10.43 5.80 11.20
N THR A 150 10.37 5.12 12.35
CA THR A 150 11.56 4.92 13.21
C THR A 150 12.58 3.99 12.55
N LEU A 151 12.10 2.90 11.94
CA LEU A 151 12.92 1.94 11.22
C LEU A 151 13.61 2.57 10.00
N SER A 152 12.86 3.24 9.13
CA SER A 152 13.41 3.90 7.93
C SER A 152 14.33 5.06 8.29
N LYS A 153 14.02 5.83 9.34
CA LYS A 153 14.90 6.90 9.82
C LYS A 153 16.26 6.35 10.28
N LYS A 154 16.25 5.29 11.10
CA LYS A 154 17.49 4.65 11.58
C LYS A 154 18.33 4.16 10.40
N TYR A 155 17.70 3.48 9.43
CA TYR A 155 18.41 3.00 8.24
C TYR A 155 18.89 4.14 7.34
N HIS A 156 18.12 5.24 7.20
CA HIS A 156 18.50 6.43 6.47
C HIS A 156 19.81 7.02 7.02
N GLU A 157 19.90 7.21 8.34
CA GLU A 157 21.11 7.70 8.99
C GLU A 157 22.32 6.79 8.76
N GLU A 158 22.13 5.47 8.74
CA GLU A 158 23.21 4.49 8.49
C GLU A 158 23.76 4.55 7.05
N ILE A 159 22.90 4.74 6.04
CA ILE A 159 23.30 4.53 4.63
C ILE A 159 23.40 5.82 3.79
N LYS A 160 22.86 6.95 4.25
CA LYS A 160 22.79 8.20 3.45
C LYS A 160 24.14 8.79 3.06
N ALA A 161 25.18 8.54 3.87
CA ALA A 161 26.52 9.03 3.60
C ALA A 161 27.34 8.08 2.70
N SER A 162 26.96 6.80 2.64
CA SER A 162 27.75 5.77 1.97
C SER A 162 27.23 5.40 0.59
N LEU A 163 25.93 5.58 0.31
CA LEU A 163 25.32 5.13 -0.93
C LEU A 163 25.05 6.28 -1.91
N PRO A 164 25.29 6.09 -3.21
CA PRO A 164 24.73 6.94 -4.26
C PRO A 164 23.20 6.93 -4.25
N THR A 165 22.59 7.99 -4.76
CA THR A 165 21.14 8.25 -4.76
C THR A 165 20.30 7.07 -5.27
N ASP A 166 20.71 6.43 -6.36
CA ASP A 166 19.96 5.31 -6.94
C ASP A 166 19.97 4.06 -6.04
N LEU A 167 21.12 3.71 -5.48
CA LEU A 167 21.26 2.59 -4.55
C LEU A 167 20.57 2.89 -3.21
N TYR A 168 20.69 4.13 -2.72
CA TYR A 168 19.97 4.61 -1.55
C TYR A 168 18.45 4.44 -1.71
N LYS A 169 17.90 4.87 -2.85
CA LYS A 169 16.46 4.73 -3.16
C LYS A 169 16.04 3.27 -3.17
N GLN A 170 16.81 2.41 -3.82
CA GLN A 170 16.53 0.97 -3.88
C GLN A 170 16.50 0.36 -2.48
N GLU A 171 17.49 0.68 -1.64
CA GLU A 171 17.60 0.13 -0.29
C GLU A 171 16.46 0.55 0.64
N GLN A 172 16.07 1.82 0.61
CA GLN A 172 14.92 2.30 1.40
C GLN A 172 13.61 1.67 0.91
N THR A 173 13.47 1.49 -0.40
CA THR A 173 12.28 0.83 -0.99
C THR A 173 12.19 -0.62 -0.55
N LYS A 174 13.30 -1.38 -0.65
CA LYS A 174 13.38 -2.78 -0.23
C LYS A 174 13.06 -2.98 1.25
N LEU A 175 13.54 -2.10 2.13
CA LEU A 175 13.23 -2.15 3.56
C LEU A 175 11.70 -2.02 3.80
N ALA A 176 11.07 -1.04 3.15
CA ALA A 176 9.63 -0.82 3.28
C ALA A 176 8.80 -1.98 2.72
N GLU A 177 9.19 -2.51 1.55
CA GLU A 177 8.57 -3.68 0.93
C GLU A 177 8.75 -4.95 1.77
N TRP A 178 9.94 -5.14 2.35
CA TRP A 178 10.22 -6.24 3.27
C TRP A 178 9.30 -6.17 4.50
N LEU A 179 9.20 -5.02 5.17
CA LEU A 179 8.32 -4.88 6.34
C LEU A 179 6.85 -5.14 5.98
N HIS A 180 6.42 -4.60 4.83
CA HIS A 180 5.06 -4.84 4.32
C HIS A 180 4.80 -6.35 4.11
N LYS A 181 5.76 -7.05 3.52
CA LYS A 181 5.72 -8.50 3.31
C LYS A 181 5.63 -9.26 4.63
N GLN A 182 6.47 -8.92 5.62
CA GLN A 182 6.44 -9.56 6.94
C GLN A 182 5.06 -9.47 7.63
N ILE A 183 4.34 -8.35 7.42
CA ILE A 183 3.02 -8.13 8.01
C ILE A 183 1.91 -8.88 7.25
N PHE A 184 1.90 -8.80 5.92
CA PHE A 184 0.73 -9.22 5.13
C PHE A 184 0.90 -10.50 4.32
N ASP A 185 2.13 -10.92 4.03
CA ASP A 185 2.41 -12.10 3.20
C ASP A 185 3.83 -12.66 3.50
N PRO A 186 4.08 -13.09 4.75
CA PRO A 186 5.40 -13.57 5.16
C PRO A 186 5.75 -14.87 4.44
N ASP A 187 7.03 -15.07 4.10
CA ASP A 187 7.51 -16.29 3.44
C ASP A 187 7.30 -17.55 4.29
N HIS A 188 7.35 -17.38 5.61
CA HIS A 188 7.14 -18.41 6.60
C HIS A 188 6.14 -17.96 7.64
N GLY A 189 5.27 -18.86 8.08
CA GLY A 189 4.23 -18.57 9.06
C GLY A 189 2.99 -17.93 8.45
N ARG A 190 2.27 -17.17 9.28
CA ARG A 190 0.97 -16.56 8.93
C ARG A 190 1.05 -15.05 9.01
N PRO A 191 0.29 -14.31 8.18
CA PRO A 191 0.30 -12.86 8.22
C PRO A 191 -0.16 -12.35 9.58
N LEU A 192 0.37 -11.21 10.00
CA LEU A 192 -0.05 -10.54 11.22
C LEU A 192 -1.46 -9.96 11.10
N LEU A 193 -1.92 -9.72 9.87
CA LEU A 193 -3.28 -9.31 9.55
C LEU A 193 -3.72 -9.87 8.19
N GLY A 194 -4.90 -10.50 8.18
CA GLY A 194 -5.58 -10.94 6.98
C GLY A 194 -5.33 -12.41 6.65
N THR A 195 -5.63 -12.80 5.42
CA THR A 195 -5.46 -14.17 4.94
C THR A 195 -4.06 -14.39 4.39
N SER A 196 -3.51 -15.60 4.62
CA SER A 196 -2.29 -16.03 3.95
C SER A 196 -2.64 -16.55 2.56
N ARG A 197 -1.75 -16.40 1.57
CA ARG A 197 -1.87 -17.18 0.33
C ARG A 197 -1.66 -18.68 0.57
N ASN A 198 -0.95 -19.04 1.63
CA ASN A 198 -0.59 -20.42 2.00
C ASN A 198 -1.60 -21.06 2.98
N SER A 199 -2.67 -20.36 3.37
CA SER A 199 -3.58 -20.86 4.41
C SER A 199 -4.60 -21.92 3.95
N PHE A 200 -4.45 -22.48 2.76
CA PHE A 200 -5.25 -23.63 2.31
C PHE A 200 -4.93 -24.92 3.07
N THR A 201 -3.85 -24.95 3.87
CA THR A 201 -3.55 -26.06 4.76
C THR A 201 -4.44 -26.02 6.00
N MET A 202 -5.10 -27.14 6.31
CA MET A 202 -5.91 -27.35 7.52
C MET A 202 -5.05 -27.49 8.79
N GLU A 203 -3.86 -26.90 8.82
CA GLU A 203 -2.94 -27.06 9.94
C GLU A 203 -3.53 -26.46 11.22
N PRO A 204 -3.55 -27.22 12.32
CA PRO A 204 -4.04 -26.73 13.60
C PRO A 204 -3.24 -25.51 14.06
N ILE A 205 -3.95 -24.52 14.59
CA ILE A 205 -3.39 -23.26 15.15
C ILE A 205 -2.32 -23.50 16.20
N ARG A 206 -2.40 -24.65 16.87
CA ARG A 206 -1.51 -25.06 17.95
C ARG A 206 -0.08 -25.31 17.49
N ASP A 207 0.12 -25.45 16.17
CA ASP A 207 1.39 -25.80 15.53
C ASP A 207 1.90 -24.69 14.60
N VAL A 208 1.22 -23.52 14.57
CA VAL A 208 1.68 -22.38 13.76
C VAL A 208 3.02 -21.90 14.30
N GLN A 209 4.08 -22.19 13.56
CA GLN A 209 5.39 -21.63 13.83
C GLN A 209 5.36 -20.13 13.52
N VAL A 210 5.79 -19.35 14.50
CA VAL A 210 5.93 -17.91 14.40
C VAL A 210 7.42 -17.62 14.34
N GLY A 211 7.89 -17.06 13.22
CA GLY A 211 9.30 -16.71 13.04
C GLY A 211 9.75 -15.56 13.95
N ASP A 212 11.05 -15.41 14.17
CA ASP A 212 11.60 -14.41 15.11
C ASP A 212 11.20 -12.97 14.79
N ASP A 213 11.20 -12.59 13.51
CA ASP A 213 10.73 -11.28 13.03
C ASP A 213 9.25 -11.08 13.35
N GLN A 214 8.44 -12.13 13.14
CA GLN A 214 7.03 -12.10 13.45
C GLN A 214 6.79 -11.97 14.94
N VAL A 215 7.61 -12.61 15.79
CA VAL A 215 7.53 -12.45 17.25
C VAL A 215 7.76 -10.99 17.65
N GLN A 216 8.78 -10.33 17.07
CA GLN A 216 9.02 -8.91 17.36
C GLN A 216 7.81 -8.05 16.95
N LEU A 217 7.29 -8.27 15.75
CA LEU A 217 6.14 -7.51 15.23
C LEU A 217 4.86 -7.79 16.02
N ILE A 218 4.56 -9.05 16.35
CA ILE A 218 3.37 -9.42 17.15
C ILE A 218 3.44 -8.74 18.52
N ASN A 219 4.59 -8.82 19.20
CA ASN A 219 4.76 -8.18 20.50
C ASN A 219 4.59 -6.66 20.40
N TYR A 220 5.17 -6.03 19.38
CA TYR A 220 5.02 -4.61 19.10
C TYR A 220 3.56 -4.19 18.89
N PHE A 221 2.88 -4.82 17.92
CA PHE A 221 1.49 -4.48 17.60
C PHE A 221 0.53 -4.83 18.75
N SER A 222 0.84 -5.82 19.59
CA SER A 222 -0.04 -6.21 20.70
C SER A 222 -0.14 -5.19 21.83
N GLN A 223 0.78 -4.23 21.92
CA GLN A 223 0.76 -3.22 22.97
C GLN A 223 -0.47 -2.31 22.87
N ALA A 224 -1.05 -2.18 21.67
CA ALA A 224 -2.05 -1.17 21.36
C ALA A 224 -1.58 0.25 21.78
N LEU A 225 -2.42 1.26 21.62
CA LEU A 225 -2.10 2.64 22.06
C LEU A 225 -2.24 2.80 23.59
N VAL A 226 -1.96 1.74 24.35
CA VAL A 226 -2.16 1.69 25.81
C VAL A 226 -1.20 2.65 26.52
N ASN A 227 -0.07 2.99 25.91
CA ASN A 227 0.91 3.92 26.44
C ASN A 227 1.33 4.93 25.37
N GLN A 228 1.34 6.24 25.71
CA GLN A 228 1.83 7.32 24.84
C GLN A 228 3.31 7.17 24.45
N HIS A 229 4.04 6.28 25.12
CA HIS A 229 5.40 5.88 24.79
C HIS A 229 5.45 4.35 24.75
N ASN A 230 5.69 3.76 23.59
CA ASN A 230 5.80 2.32 23.44
C ASN A 230 7.24 1.87 23.78
N PRO A 231 7.52 1.30 24.97
CA PRO A 231 8.88 1.01 25.42
C PRO A 231 9.58 -0.06 24.59
N ILE A 232 8.84 -0.84 23.79
CA ILE A 232 9.41 -1.89 22.95
C ILE A 232 9.65 -1.46 21.50
N LEU A 233 9.33 -0.23 21.10
CA LEU A 233 9.58 0.29 19.76
C LEU A 233 11.07 0.21 19.38
N GLU A 234 11.95 0.85 20.16
CA GLU A 234 13.39 0.91 19.86
C GLU A 234 14.07 -0.47 19.83
N PRO A 235 13.82 -1.37 20.81
CA PRO A 235 14.28 -2.76 20.73
C PRO A 235 13.77 -3.50 19.49
N THR A 236 12.49 -3.32 19.14
CA THR A 236 11.86 -3.96 17.96
C THR A 236 12.53 -3.47 16.68
N VAL A 237 12.68 -2.16 16.52
CA VAL A 237 13.33 -1.52 15.36
C VAL A 237 14.75 -2.04 15.17
N THR A 238 15.51 -2.13 16.27
CA THR A 238 16.90 -2.61 16.21
C THR A 238 16.98 -4.04 15.70
N LYS A 239 16.19 -4.95 16.26
CA LYS A 239 16.19 -6.36 15.85
C LYS A 239 15.69 -6.57 14.42
N LEU A 240 14.61 -5.88 14.03
CA LEU A 240 14.09 -5.98 12.67
C LEU A 240 15.09 -5.45 11.64
N LEU A 241 15.80 -4.36 11.96
CA LEU A 241 16.82 -3.82 11.06
C LEU A 241 18.04 -4.75 10.94
N GLU A 242 18.46 -5.38 12.03
CA GLU A 242 19.50 -6.43 12.01
C GLU A 242 19.09 -7.64 11.18
N SER A 243 17.84 -8.10 11.32
CA SER A 243 17.29 -9.22 10.55
C SER A 243 17.24 -8.89 9.06
N TYR A 244 16.69 -7.73 8.68
CA TYR A 244 16.67 -7.25 7.29
C TYR A 244 18.09 -7.23 6.68
N LYS A 245 19.07 -6.67 7.41
CA LYS A 245 20.47 -6.61 6.95
C LYS A 245 21.10 -7.99 6.80
N SER A 246 20.78 -8.92 7.71
CA SER A 246 21.32 -10.29 7.69
C SER A 246 20.76 -11.09 6.51
N GLN A 247 19.46 -10.99 6.24
CA GLN A 247 18.82 -11.64 5.10
C GLN A 247 19.41 -11.12 3.78
N ARG A 248 19.66 -9.81 3.69
CA ARG A 248 20.33 -9.20 2.53
C ARG A 248 21.77 -9.69 2.33
N SER A 249 22.53 -9.96 3.40
CA SER A 249 23.92 -10.42 3.29
C SER A 249 24.08 -11.85 2.78
N LEU A 250 22.98 -12.61 2.69
CA LEU A 250 22.95 -14.00 2.24
C LEU A 250 22.49 -14.14 0.77
N GLU A 251 22.03 -13.06 0.12
CA GLU A 251 21.66 -12.97 -1.30
C GLU A 251 22.82 -12.43 -2.16
#